data_AF-A0A1L9PDH9-F1
#
_entry.id   AF-A0A1L9PDH9-F1
#
_cell.length_a   1.000
_cell.length_b   1.000
_cell.length_c   1.000
_cell.angle_alpha   90.00
_cell.angle_beta   90.00
_cell.angle_gamma   90.00
#
_symmetry.space_group_name_H-M   'P 1'
#
loop_
_entity.id
_entity.type
_entity.pdbx_description
1 polymer ?
#
loop_
_entity_poly.entity_id
_entity_poly.type
_entity_poly.pdbx_seq_one_letter_code
_entity_poly.pdbx_strand_id
1 'polypeptide(L)'
;MADLLFPTLHQRLKSQPKALYAAVLTDVARAASDSIEALTSFCGLLFKSPNGTSPGLMAFDAHVGDTGCHLRAGMFLEVYRLHSNASSSEWIDQTIHRLRKTQEKAQQICAALTQQSARPQSVGLSGKDLPLPKLFRAVDWEEVSAESSTSYSLKDMGGRRSFEGDSSKSVSWSSTSSTRSRSTSPSSTGSEIPLPFETRWTPDNIAVLVRLVVYSFVLSKYKSFSSVDNTVMARLCPADTAEAGYALMEGSWDFSHSDYRKARVERFSQELRALQVWISDLSSAWLHSVAMRCSPGGMDRLLARTTLKSGKGLTVTPCFVGYLLLRHEWAQGHSPILMVDRYFCSRGWHFNVFIAHLKSEDTSDEGFQRPVEWHIQPVSPSELLSSNWRSQPHTVAMGNSISGGIDDYRRRLGDAEREIPHVADGSCCLENAQHVRDFTHANHDRLALSFFGAHKSYPFQLEDQDEAEFVGSHMDDAFPRMRNAWLGAASELGRHGGGQDSLRVFGWQHVFVESPENVARKVKEWHRNGNLMPLSA
;
A
#
# COMPACT_ATOMS: atom_id res chain seq x y z
N MET A 1 14.09 12.54 4.31
CA MET A 1 13.66 12.43 2.91
C MET A 1 13.98 11.05 2.37
N ALA A 2 13.07 10.07 2.46
CA ALA A 2 13.33 8.70 1.99
C ALA A 2 13.61 8.65 0.48
N ASP A 3 12.95 9.53 -0.29
CA ASP A 3 13.20 9.75 -1.72
C ASP A 3 14.59 10.33 -2.03
N LEU A 4 15.34 10.78 -1.02
CA LEU A 4 16.72 11.23 -1.15
C LEU A 4 17.68 10.04 -1.19
N LEU A 5 17.53 9.10 -0.25
CA LEU A 5 18.38 7.92 -0.14
C LEU A 5 18.03 6.88 -1.20
N PHE A 6 16.74 6.78 -1.52
CA PHE A 6 16.22 5.92 -2.58
C PHE A 6 15.48 6.82 -3.57
N PRO A 7 16.10 7.31 -4.65
CA PRO A 7 15.42 8.20 -5.58
C PRO A 7 14.31 7.49 -6.36
N THR A 8 13.15 8.14 -6.48
CA THR A 8 12.00 7.72 -7.31
C THR A 8 12.18 8.09 -8.78
N LEU A 9 12.83 9.23 -9.02
CA LEU A 9 13.22 9.77 -10.33
C LEU A 9 14.54 10.52 -10.17
N HIS A 10 15.35 10.61 -11.22
CA HIS A 10 16.65 11.32 -11.20
C HIS A 10 16.53 12.86 -11.02
N GLN A 11 15.34 13.41 -10.75
CA GLN A 11 15.03 14.83 -10.95
C GLN A 11 15.19 15.77 -9.75
N ARG A 12 15.59 15.29 -8.56
CA ARG A 12 15.90 16.20 -7.41
C ARG A 12 17.38 16.57 -7.27
N LEU A 13 18.12 16.61 -8.38
CA LEU A 13 19.55 16.94 -8.44
C LEU A 13 19.85 18.45 -8.40
N LYS A 14 19.03 19.27 -7.73
CA LYS A 14 19.35 20.69 -7.56
C LYS A 14 20.33 20.87 -6.41
N SER A 15 21.43 21.56 -6.68
CA SER A 15 22.42 21.88 -5.67
C SER A 15 21.80 22.71 -4.55
N GLN A 16 22.10 22.38 -3.30
CA GLN A 16 21.54 23.06 -2.14
C GLN A 16 22.48 24.19 -1.70
N PRO A 17 21.99 25.38 -1.36
CA PRO A 17 22.83 26.46 -0.85
C PRO A 17 23.41 26.10 0.52
N LYS A 18 24.61 26.63 0.85
CA LYS A 18 25.30 26.44 2.15
C LYS A 18 24.35 26.57 3.36
N ALA A 19 23.47 27.56 3.36
CA ALA A 19 22.55 27.82 4.47
C ALA A 19 21.57 26.66 4.77
N LEU A 20 21.41 25.71 3.85
CA LEU A 20 20.53 24.54 4.01
C LEU A 20 21.29 23.25 4.31
N TYR A 21 22.62 23.27 4.52
CA TYR A 21 23.38 22.03 4.75
C TYR A 21 22.90 21.27 5.99
N ALA A 22 22.71 21.97 7.11
CA ALA A 22 22.18 21.36 8.33
C ALA A 22 20.80 20.73 8.10
N ALA A 23 19.88 21.45 7.46
CA ALA A 23 18.56 20.93 7.10
C ALA A 23 18.62 19.68 6.20
N VAL A 24 19.50 19.67 5.19
CA VAL A 24 19.67 18.52 4.29
C VAL A 24 20.26 17.32 5.04
N LEU A 25 21.20 17.55 5.96
CA LEU A 25 21.76 16.49 6.81
C LEU A 25 20.70 15.93 7.77
N THR A 26 19.82 16.77 8.32
CA THR A 26 18.63 16.33 9.07
C THR A 26 17.73 15.44 8.22
N ASP A 27 17.49 15.80 6.96
CA ASP A 27 16.68 14.99 6.05
C ASP A 27 17.30 13.61 5.78
N VAL A 28 18.63 13.55 5.63
CA VAL A 28 19.40 12.31 5.46
C VAL A 28 19.32 11.45 6.71
N ALA A 29 19.59 12.03 7.89
CA ALA A 29 19.57 11.32 9.16
C ALA A 29 18.17 10.73 9.43
N ARG A 30 17.10 11.52 9.23
CA ARG A 30 15.73 11.04 9.37
C ARG A 30 15.39 9.96 8.35
N ALA A 31 15.74 10.16 7.07
CA ALA A 31 15.51 9.15 6.04
C ALA A 31 16.17 7.82 6.41
N ALA A 32 17.41 7.86 6.88
CA ALA A 32 18.14 6.69 7.32
C ALA A 32 17.46 6.03 8.52
N SER A 33 17.07 6.82 9.54
CA SER A 33 16.34 6.34 10.72
C SER A 33 15.04 5.62 10.36
N ASP A 34 14.17 6.26 9.57
CA ASP A 34 12.89 5.68 9.15
C ASP A 34 13.09 4.42 8.32
N SER A 35 14.14 4.39 7.48
CA SER A 35 14.46 3.23 6.66
C SER A 35 15.00 2.06 7.48
N ILE A 36 15.82 2.32 8.51
CA ILE A 36 16.29 1.31 9.46
C ILE A 36 15.09 0.71 10.19
N GLU A 37 14.17 1.53 10.67
CA GLU A 37 12.96 1.10 11.37
C GLU A 37 12.08 0.23 10.45
N ALA A 38 11.82 0.69 9.22
CA ALA A 38 11.05 -0.04 8.23
C ALA A 38 11.65 -1.42 7.93
N LEU A 39 12.94 -1.46 7.59
CA LEU A 39 13.65 -2.70 7.22
C LEU A 39 13.80 -3.66 8.41
N THR A 40 14.04 -3.14 9.61
CA THR A 40 14.10 -3.95 10.84
C THR A 40 12.74 -4.58 11.13
N SER A 41 11.67 -3.80 10.99
CA SER A 41 10.30 -4.28 11.22
C SER A 41 9.91 -5.34 10.19
N PHE A 42 10.24 -5.11 8.92
CA PHE A 42 9.98 -6.06 7.84
C PHE A 42 10.79 -7.36 7.97
N CYS A 43 12.09 -7.28 8.31
CA CYS A 43 12.91 -8.44 8.63
C CYS A 43 12.33 -9.24 9.81
N GLY A 44 11.83 -8.55 10.83
CA GLY A 44 11.11 -9.16 11.94
C GLY A 44 9.89 -9.97 11.49
N LEU A 45 9.10 -9.44 10.54
CA LEU A 45 7.94 -10.14 9.99
C LEU A 45 8.31 -11.40 9.17
N LEU A 46 9.41 -11.34 8.42
CA LEU A 46 9.85 -12.46 7.58
C LEU A 46 10.46 -13.61 8.38
N PHE A 47 11.34 -13.30 9.35
CA PHE A 47 12.24 -14.29 9.94
C PHE A 47 12.09 -14.50 11.45
N LYS A 48 11.39 -13.62 12.16
CA LYS A 48 11.22 -13.73 13.60
C LYS A 48 9.80 -14.16 13.91
N SER A 49 9.65 -15.04 14.91
CA SER A 49 8.34 -15.27 15.51
C SER A 49 7.79 -13.95 16.03
N PRO A 50 6.48 -13.67 15.89
CA PRO A 50 5.88 -12.47 16.43
C PRO A 50 6.05 -12.43 17.95
N ASN A 51 7.07 -11.73 18.44
CA ASN A 51 7.09 -11.30 19.82
C ASN A 51 5.97 -10.27 19.91
N GLY A 52 4.94 -10.50 20.75
CA GLY A 52 3.63 -9.82 20.73
C GLY A 52 3.60 -8.28 20.85
N THR A 53 4.73 -7.60 20.67
CA THR A 53 4.93 -6.16 20.55
C THR A 53 5.15 -5.68 19.10
N SER A 54 5.18 -6.58 18.11
CA SER A 54 5.33 -6.19 16.70
C SER A 54 4.10 -5.41 16.20
N PRO A 55 4.28 -4.27 15.51
CA PRO A 55 3.19 -3.51 14.90
C PRO A 55 2.52 -4.23 13.71
N GLY A 56 3.09 -5.37 13.29
CA GLY A 56 2.53 -6.19 12.22
C GLY A 56 2.74 -5.60 10.82
N LEU A 57 2.03 -6.15 9.85
CA LEU A 57 2.06 -5.64 8.47
C LEU A 57 1.26 -4.34 8.32
N MET A 58 0.39 -4.00 9.27
CA MET A 58 -0.27 -2.68 9.32
C MET A 58 0.74 -1.51 9.42
N ALA A 59 1.96 -1.75 9.90
CA ALA A 59 3.05 -0.77 9.86
C ALA A 59 3.38 -0.30 8.42
N PHE A 60 3.00 -1.07 7.40
CA PHE A 60 3.22 -0.78 5.99
C PHE A 60 1.93 -0.45 5.23
N ASP A 61 0.82 -0.23 5.93
CA ASP A 61 -0.46 0.16 5.34
C ASP A 61 -0.46 1.64 4.91
N ALA A 62 0.21 1.92 3.79
CA ALA A 62 0.29 3.26 3.23
C ALA A 62 -1.06 3.70 2.63
N HIS A 63 -1.49 4.92 2.94
CA HIS A 63 -2.64 5.54 2.26
C HIS A 63 -2.15 6.50 1.17
N VAL A 64 -2.35 6.09 -0.08
CA VAL A 64 -1.74 6.75 -1.26
C VAL A 64 -2.81 7.56 -2.03
N GLY A 65 -3.61 8.33 -1.28
CA GLY A 65 -4.87 8.89 -1.80
C GLY A 65 -5.89 7.78 -2.06
N ASP A 66 -6.75 7.96 -3.06
CA ASP A 66 -7.85 7.03 -3.40
C ASP A 66 -7.43 5.85 -4.28
N THR A 67 -6.13 5.55 -4.36
CA THR A 67 -5.66 4.31 -4.98
C THR A 67 -5.94 3.14 -4.03
N GLY A 68 -6.60 2.11 -4.56
CA GLY A 68 -7.16 1.00 -3.79
C GLY A 68 -6.18 0.39 -2.77
N CYS A 69 -6.51 0.48 -1.49
CA CYS A 69 -5.75 -0.12 -0.38
C CYS A 69 -5.56 -1.63 -0.55
N HIS A 70 -6.56 -2.29 -1.11
CA HIS A 70 -6.55 -3.71 -1.47
C HIS A 70 -5.37 -4.10 -2.40
N LEU A 71 -4.86 -3.19 -3.24
CA LEU A 71 -3.71 -3.48 -4.10
C LEU A 71 -2.43 -3.64 -3.29
N ARG A 72 -2.19 -2.74 -2.34
CA ARG A 72 -0.99 -2.76 -1.49
C ARG A 72 -0.99 -3.96 -0.55
N ALA A 73 -2.16 -4.33 -0.04
CA ALA A 73 -2.34 -5.58 0.71
C ALA A 73 -1.88 -6.79 -0.12
N GLY A 74 -2.29 -6.87 -1.38
CA GLY A 74 -1.87 -7.92 -2.31
C GLY A 74 -0.36 -7.92 -2.58
N MET A 75 0.23 -6.74 -2.83
CA MET A 75 1.69 -6.60 -3.01
C MET A 75 2.49 -7.13 -1.83
N PHE A 76 2.13 -6.75 -0.60
CA PHE A 76 2.84 -7.20 0.60
C PHE A 76 2.63 -8.68 0.87
N LEU A 77 1.44 -9.24 0.57
CA LEU A 77 1.19 -10.67 0.67
C LEU A 77 2.04 -11.46 -0.34
N GLU A 78 2.17 -10.97 -1.58
CA GLU A 78 3.02 -11.58 -2.60
C GLU A 78 4.50 -11.54 -2.18
N VAL A 79 5.00 -10.38 -1.75
CA VAL A 79 6.39 -10.23 -1.27
C VAL A 79 6.64 -11.11 -0.06
N TYR A 80 5.72 -11.17 0.90
CA TYR A 80 5.86 -12.04 2.07
C TYR A 80 6.02 -13.50 1.64
N ARG A 81 5.15 -14.01 0.76
CA ARG A 81 5.21 -15.40 0.28
C ARG A 81 6.52 -15.71 -0.46
N LEU A 82 7.03 -14.77 -1.24
CA LEU A 82 8.29 -14.92 -1.98
C LEU A 82 9.51 -14.97 -1.07
N HIS A 83 9.51 -14.18 0.02
CA HIS A 83 10.69 -13.96 0.85
C HIS A 83 10.66 -14.63 2.23
N SER A 84 9.50 -15.10 2.71
CA SER A 84 9.37 -15.75 4.03
C SER A 84 10.11 -17.07 4.13
N ASN A 85 10.35 -17.72 2.99
CA ASN A 85 11.10 -18.97 2.90
C ASN A 85 12.58 -18.76 2.51
N ALA A 86 13.01 -17.51 2.33
CA ALA A 86 14.40 -17.22 2.04
C ALA A 86 15.28 -17.63 3.24
N SER A 87 16.46 -18.20 2.97
CA SER A 87 17.37 -18.62 4.03
C SER A 87 18.18 -17.47 4.64
N SER A 88 18.04 -16.25 4.11
CA SER A 88 18.93 -15.14 4.43
C SER A 88 18.22 -13.78 4.46
N SER A 89 18.47 -13.03 5.53
CA SER A 89 18.16 -11.61 5.69
C SER A 89 19.31 -10.70 5.23
N GLU A 90 20.35 -11.25 4.60
CA GLU A 90 21.62 -10.57 4.36
C GLU A 90 21.48 -9.23 3.64
N TRP A 91 20.66 -9.14 2.59
CA TRP A 91 20.45 -7.87 1.89
C TRP A 91 19.80 -6.80 2.80
N ILE A 92 18.92 -7.21 3.71
CA ILE A 92 18.28 -6.32 4.67
C ILE A 92 19.32 -5.84 5.68
N ASP A 93 20.08 -6.76 6.25
CA ASP A 93 21.09 -6.47 7.27
C ASP A 93 22.21 -5.58 6.72
N GLN A 94 22.69 -5.85 5.51
CA GLN A 94 23.66 -5.01 4.80
C GLN A 94 23.11 -3.60 4.55
N THR A 95 21.85 -3.48 4.12
CA THR A 95 21.20 -2.18 3.90
C THR A 95 21.07 -1.40 5.21
N ILE A 96 20.61 -2.05 6.29
CA ILE A 96 20.52 -1.46 7.63
C ILE A 96 21.89 -0.97 8.12
N HIS A 97 22.93 -1.77 7.94
CA HIS A 97 24.29 -1.38 8.35
C HIS A 97 24.76 -0.11 7.65
N ARG A 98 24.57 -0.01 6.32
CA ARG A 98 24.90 1.20 5.55
C ARG A 98 24.09 2.42 5.99
N LEU A 99 22.80 2.23 6.26
CA LEU A 99 21.91 3.30 6.74
C LEU A 99 22.36 3.82 8.12
N ARG A 100 22.74 2.94 9.06
CA ARG A 100 23.26 3.36 10.38
C ARG A 100 24.51 4.22 10.25
N LYS A 101 25.47 3.76 9.44
CA LYS A 101 26.68 4.53 9.14
C LYS A 101 26.35 5.90 8.55
N THR A 102 25.38 5.95 7.63
CA THR A 102 24.92 7.18 6.99
C THR A 102 24.28 8.15 8.00
N GLN A 103 23.44 7.64 8.89
CA GLN A 103 22.79 8.42 9.95
C GLN A 103 23.82 9.04 10.91
N GLU A 104 24.73 8.21 11.43
CA GLU A 104 25.80 8.64 12.34
C GLU A 104 26.69 9.70 11.68
N LYS A 105 27.06 9.49 10.41
CA LYS A 105 27.89 10.43 9.67
C LYS A 105 27.17 11.76 9.41
N ALA A 106 25.88 11.73 9.09
CA ALA A 106 25.08 12.95 8.91
C ALA A 106 25.00 13.78 10.21
N GLN A 107 24.81 13.12 11.36
CA GLN A 107 24.82 13.75 12.69
C GLN A 107 26.19 14.36 13.01
N GLN A 108 27.29 13.63 12.81
CA GLN A 108 28.65 14.11 13.04
C GLN A 108 28.98 15.34 12.19
N ILE A 109 28.64 15.31 10.90
CA ILE A 109 28.88 16.44 10.00
C ILE A 109 28.05 17.65 10.44
N CYS A 110 26.78 17.45 10.82
CA CYS A 110 25.94 18.53 11.31
C CYS A 110 26.53 19.18 12.57
N ALA A 111 26.97 18.37 13.54
CA ALA A 111 27.60 18.85 14.78
C ALA A 111 28.88 19.64 14.49
N ALA A 112 29.73 19.12 13.59
CA ALA A 112 30.94 19.82 13.17
C ALA A 112 30.61 21.20 12.55
N LEU A 113 29.59 21.29 11.69
CA LEU A 113 29.20 22.54 11.05
C LEU A 113 28.59 23.56 12.02
N THR A 114 27.70 23.12 12.92
CA THR A 114 26.87 24.03 13.72
C THR A 114 27.36 24.24 15.15
N GLN A 115 28.00 23.24 15.76
CA GLN A 115 28.51 23.36 17.14
C GLN A 115 29.99 23.73 17.16
N GLN A 116 30.78 23.19 16.20
CA GLN A 116 32.23 23.41 16.14
C GLN A 116 32.62 24.48 15.11
N SER A 117 31.65 25.07 14.40
CA SER A 117 31.88 26.07 13.34
C SER A 117 32.89 25.62 12.27
N ALA A 118 32.94 24.32 11.98
CA ALA A 118 33.85 23.76 10.99
C ALA A 118 33.51 24.30 9.58
N ARG A 119 34.54 24.45 8.74
CA ARG A 119 34.34 24.84 7.34
C ARG A 119 33.72 23.67 6.57
N PRO A 120 32.75 23.88 5.67
CA PRO A 120 32.14 22.78 4.93
C PRO A 120 33.13 21.84 4.23
N GLN A 121 34.23 22.38 3.71
CA GLN A 121 35.28 21.61 3.05
C GLN A 121 36.01 20.64 3.97
N SER A 122 36.15 20.95 5.26
CA SER A 122 36.83 20.05 6.21
C SER A 122 35.99 18.82 6.56
N VAL A 123 34.70 18.83 6.21
CA VAL A 123 33.77 17.71 6.41
C VAL A 123 33.29 17.11 5.09
N GLY A 124 34.02 17.36 3.98
CA GLY A 124 33.74 16.76 2.68
C GLY A 124 32.62 17.43 1.88
N LEU A 125 32.08 18.57 2.33
CA LEU A 125 31.07 19.34 1.63
C LEU A 125 31.69 20.48 0.80
N SER A 126 30.95 20.98 -0.19
CA SER A 126 31.38 22.12 -1.00
C SER A 126 31.20 23.45 -0.26
N GLY A 127 32.00 24.46 -0.61
CA GLY A 127 31.94 25.78 0.04
C GLY A 127 30.80 26.72 -0.40
N LYS A 128 30.07 26.39 -1.48
CA LYS A 128 29.00 27.23 -2.04
C LYS A 128 27.68 26.47 -2.12
N ASP A 129 27.55 25.64 -3.16
CA ASP A 129 26.37 24.81 -3.39
C ASP A 129 26.75 23.34 -3.29
N LEU A 130 25.87 22.52 -2.71
CA LEU A 130 26.05 21.09 -2.47
C LEU A 130 25.29 20.25 -3.48
N PRO A 131 26.00 19.62 -4.43
CA PRO A 131 25.44 18.55 -5.26
C PRO A 131 25.17 17.31 -4.39
N LEU A 132 24.02 16.66 -4.59
CA LEU A 132 23.66 15.43 -3.88
C LEU A 132 24.73 14.32 -3.97
N PRO A 133 25.39 14.07 -5.12
CA PRO A 133 26.46 13.07 -5.18
C PRO A 133 27.68 13.37 -4.29
N LYS A 134 27.90 14.66 -3.94
CA LYS A 134 28.94 15.04 -2.96
C LYS A 134 28.45 14.84 -1.54
N LEU A 135 27.18 15.17 -1.27
CA LEU A 135 26.56 14.86 0.01
C LEU A 135 26.62 13.37 0.32
N PHE A 136 26.17 12.50 -0.60
CA PHE A 136 26.16 11.05 -0.40
C PHE A 136 27.55 10.49 -0.15
N ARG A 137 28.56 10.98 -0.86
CA ARG A 137 29.96 10.64 -0.56
C ARG A 137 30.41 11.11 0.82
N ALA A 138 29.99 12.29 1.27
CA ALA A 138 30.35 12.79 2.59
C ALA A 138 29.68 12.00 3.73
N VAL A 139 28.46 11.51 3.52
CA VAL A 139 27.71 10.70 4.49
C VAL A 139 27.89 9.19 4.30
N ASP A 140 28.83 8.74 3.45
CA ASP A 140 29.08 7.33 3.14
C ASP A 140 27.83 6.54 2.67
N TRP A 141 26.95 7.20 1.90
CA TRP A 141 25.76 6.56 1.31
C TRP A 141 26.01 6.08 -0.12
N GLU A 142 25.68 4.82 -0.37
CA GLU A 142 25.61 4.21 -1.69
C GLU A 142 24.42 3.24 -1.73
N GLU A 143 23.52 3.44 -2.70
CA GLU A 143 22.34 2.58 -2.87
C GLU A 143 22.76 1.15 -3.23
N VAL A 144 22.07 0.15 -2.68
CA VAL A 144 22.30 -1.25 -3.03
C VAL A 144 21.85 -1.47 -4.46
N SER A 145 22.81 -1.70 -5.37
CA SER A 145 22.50 -2.01 -6.77
C SER A 145 22.02 -3.46 -6.92
N ALA A 146 21.11 -3.70 -7.86
CA ALA A 146 20.69 -5.06 -8.21
C ALA A 146 21.89 -5.93 -8.67
N GLU A 147 22.90 -5.32 -9.27
CA GLU A 147 24.08 -6.01 -9.84
C GLU A 147 25.09 -6.49 -8.78
N SER A 148 25.08 -5.94 -7.57
CA SER A 148 25.94 -6.39 -6.47
C SER A 148 25.39 -7.63 -5.72
N SER A 149 24.20 -8.09 -6.10
CA SER A 149 23.55 -9.26 -5.52
C SER A 149 23.90 -10.47 -6.38
N THR A 150 24.79 -11.35 -5.91
CA THR A 150 25.00 -12.68 -6.48
C THR A 150 23.66 -13.34 -6.81
N SER A 151 23.49 -13.83 -8.04
CA SER A 151 22.24 -14.39 -8.55
C SER A 151 21.65 -15.45 -7.60
N TYR A 152 20.64 -15.09 -6.82
CA TYR A 152 19.84 -16.06 -6.08
C TYR A 152 18.90 -16.74 -7.08
N SER A 153 19.26 -17.96 -7.49
CA SER A 153 18.43 -18.79 -8.36
C SER A 153 17.24 -19.33 -7.55
N LEU A 154 16.13 -18.59 -7.54
CA LEU A 154 14.79 -19.02 -7.09
C LEU A 154 14.19 -20.09 -8.02
N LYS A 155 14.90 -21.22 -8.22
CA LYS A 155 14.46 -22.31 -9.12
C LYS A 155 13.62 -23.39 -8.46
N ASP A 156 13.35 -23.32 -7.16
CA ASP A 156 12.79 -24.47 -6.45
C ASP A 156 11.60 -24.12 -5.54
N MET A 157 10.61 -23.40 -6.08
CA MET A 157 9.25 -23.43 -5.54
C MET A 157 8.23 -23.19 -6.66
N GLY A 158 7.82 -24.30 -7.28
CA GLY A 158 6.73 -24.31 -8.24
C GLY A 158 6.55 -25.70 -8.84
N GLY A 159 5.70 -26.53 -8.23
CA GLY A 159 5.08 -27.64 -8.93
C GLY A 159 4.23 -27.11 -10.08
N ARG A 160 4.85 -26.91 -11.24
CA ARG A 160 4.19 -26.58 -12.51
C ARG A 160 4.38 -27.75 -13.45
N ARG A 161 3.26 -28.31 -13.91
CA ARG A 161 3.23 -29.27 -15.01
C ARG A 161 3.85 -28.62 -16.24
N SER A 162 4.87 -29.28 -16.76
CA SER A 162 5.53 -29.01 -18.03
C SER A 162 4.51 -29.03 -19.18
N PHE A 163 4.50 -27.97 -19.98
CA PHE A 163 4.22 -28.06 -21.41
C PHE A 163 5.46 -27.53 -22.12
N GLU A 164 6.18 -28.44 -22.76
CA GLU A 164 7.33 -28.14 -23.61
C GLU A 164 6.87 -27.40 -24.88
N GLY A 165 7.57 -26.31 -25.18
CA GLY A 165 7.39 -25.51 -26.39
C GLY A 165 8.67 -24.71 -26.62
N ASP A 166 9.58 -25.36 -27.34
CA ASP A 166 10.96 -24.94 -27.64
C ASP A 166 11.02 -23.66 -28.48
N SER A 167 11.86 -22.70 -28.11
CA SER A 167 12.65 -21.86 -29.03
C SER A 167 13.39 -20.75 -28.27
N SER A 168 14.66 -21.02 -28.05
CA SER A 168 15.71 -20.07 -27.69
C SER A 168 15.85 -18.92 -28.70
N LYS A 169 16.09 -17.69 -28.19
CA LYS A 169 16.99 -16.68 -28.79
C LYS A 169 17.21 -15.53 -27.80
N SER A 170 18.44 -15.44 -27.32
CA SER A 170 18.96 -14.35 -26.50
C SER A 170 19.20 -13.11 -27.36
N VAL A 171 18.79 -11.94 -26.87
CA VAL A 171 19.19 -10.65 -27.46
C VAL A 171 19.70 -9.74 -26.33
N SER A 172 21.00 -9.48 -26.36
CA SER A 172 21.69 -8.50 -25.51
C SER A 172 21.42 -7.09 -26.02
N TRP A 173 21.04 -6.16 -25.14
CA TRP A 173 20.91 -4.74 -25.48
C TRP A 173 21.90 -3.90 -24.67
N SER A 174 22.95 -3.44 -25.34
CA SER A 174 23.85 -2.39 -24.87
C SER A 174 23.21 -1.04 -25.20
N SER A 175 23.05 -0.17 -24.19
CA SER A 175 22.50 1.17 -24.39
C SER A 175 23.61 2.17 -24.67
N THR A 176 23.60 2.79 -25.85
CA THR A 176 24.34 4.02 -26.12
C THR A 176 23.41 5.03 -26.77
N SER A 177 23.42 6.23 -26.22
CA SER A 177 22.58 7.37 -26.58
C SER A 177 23.09 8.06 -27.85
N SER A 178 22.17 8.47 -28.75
CA SER A 178 21.94 9.86 -29.20
C SER A 178 21.42 10.00 -30.65
N THR A 179 20.53 11.01 -30.79
CA THR A 179 20.23 11.87 -31.96
C THR A 179 19.33 11.41 -33.14
N ARG A 180 18.29 12.24 -33.35
CA ARG A 180 17.32 12.36 -34.46
C ARG A 180 17.89 12.16 -35.88
N SER A 181 17.10 11.50 -36.74
CA SER A 181 16.72 11.98 -38.09
C SER A 181 15.47 11.25 -38.60
N ARG A 182 14.60 11.97 -39.31
CA ARG A 182 13.38 11.48 -40.00
C ARG A 182 13.74 10.66 -41.25
N SER A 183 13.10 9.52 -41.44
CA SER A 183 12.70 9.02 -42.77
C SER A 183 11.60 7.98 -42.64
N THR A 184 10.50 8.23 -43.34
CA THR A 184 9.28 7.42 -43.44
C THR A 184 9.48 6.18 -44.31
N SER A 185 9.08 5.01 -43.79
CA SER A 185 8.57 3.88 -44.58
C SER A 185 7.65 3.03 -43.69
N PRO A 186 6.53 2.50 -44.22
CA PRO A 186 5.48 1.88 -43.41
C PRO A 186 5.80 0.40 -43.20
N SER A 187 6.32 0.05 -42.03
CA SER A 187 6.34 -1.33 -41.57
C SER A 187 5.24 -1.53 -40.55
N SER A 188 4.36 -2.47 -40.83
CA SER A 188 3.39 -3.07 -39.92
C SER A 188 4.01 -3.42 -38.57
N THR A 189 3.87 -2.54 -37.59
CA THR A 189 4.12 -2.82 -36.19
C THR A 189 2.79 -2.68 -35.46
N GLY A 190 2.35 -3.76 -34.82
CA GLY A 190 1.30 -3.65 -33.82
C GLY A 190 1.75 -2.60 -32.82
N SER A 191 1.02 -1.49 -32.75
CA SER A 191 1.31 -0.40 -31.84
C SER A 191 1.23 -0.95 -30.42
N GLU A 192 2.38 -1.25 -29.82
CA GLU A 192 2.46 -1.49 -28.37
C GLU A 192 1.90 -0.24 -27.70
N ILE A 193 0.73 -0.40 -27.06
CA ILE A 193 0.12 0.68 -26.29
C ILE A 193 1.10 1.01 -25.18
N PRO A 194 1.63 2.25 -25.08
CA PRO A 194 2.52 2.62 -24.01
C PRO A 194 1.80 2.42 -22.67
N LEU A 195 2.42 1.68 -21.75
CA LEU A 195 1.83 1.45 -20.44
C LEU A 195 1.75 2.79 -19.66
N PRO A 196 0.67 3.02 -18.90
CA PRO A 196 0.45 4.30 -18.21
C PRO A 196 1.34 4.48 -16.97
N PHE A 197 2.07 3.44 -16.56
CA PHE A 197 2.98 3.44 -15.42
C PHE A 197 4.46 3.40 -15.84
N GLU A 198 5.32 4.00 -15.02
CA GLU A 198 6.77 4.12 -15.28
C GLU A 198 7.59 3.03 -14.57
N THR A 199 7.07 2.53 -13.45
CA THR A 199 7.66 1.46 -12.66
C THR A 199 7.37 0.09 -13.24
N ARG A 200 8.13 -0.91 -12.80
CA ARG A 200 7.88 -2.32 -13.10
C ARG A 200 7.77 -3.10 -11.81
N TRP A 201 6.79 -3.99 -11.73
CA TRP A 201 6.71 -4.95 -10.63
C TRP A 201 7.77 -6.03 -10.82
N THR A 202 8.85 -5.92 -10.07
CA THR A 202 9.96 -6.89 -10.04
C THR A 202 10.29 -7.22 -8.58
N PRO A 203 9.53 -8.13 -7.94
CA PRO A 203 9.67 -8.44 -6.52
C PRO A 203 10.95 -9.23 -6.18
N ASP A 204 11.74 -9.56 -7.19
CA ASP A 204 13.10 -10.10 -7.13
C ASP A 204 14.17 -8.99 -7.09
N ASN A 205 13.84 -7.77 -7.52
CA ASN A 205 14.75 -6.64 -7.49
C ASN A 205 14.79 -6.02 -6.09
N ILE A 206 15.91 -6.20 -5.38
CA ILE A 206 16.13 -5.67 -4.02
C ILE A 206 15.90 -4.15 -3.95
N ALA A 207 16.29 -3.39 -4.97
CA ALA A 207 16.12 -1.94 -4.98
C ALA A 207 14.63 -1.54 -5.04
N VAL A 208 13.78 -2.34 -5.69
CA VAL A 208 12.32 -2.15 -5.70
C VAL A 208 11.72 -2.57 -4.36
N LEU A 209 12.18 -3.69 -3.77
CA LEU A 209 11.72 -4.15 -2.45
C LEU A 209 12.05 -3.15 -1.34
N VAL A 210 13.28 -2.65 -1.28
CA VAL A 210 13.68 -1.64 -0.29
C VAL A 210 12.79 -0.41 -0.41
N ARG A 211 12.57 0.11 -1.62
CA ARG A 211 11.68 1.25 -1.86
C ARG A 211 10.25 0.95 -1.41
N LEU A 212 9.68 -0.19 -1.80
CA LEU A 212 8.34 -0.60 -1.40
C LEU A 212 8.19 -0.61 0.13
N VAL A 213 9.10 -1.28 0.83
CA VAL A 213 9.07 -1.40 2.29
C VAL A 213 9.23 -0.03 2.96
N VAL A 214 10.27 0.72 2.60
CA VAL A 214 10.59 2.02 3.21
C VAL A 214 9.50 3.05 2.94
N TYR A 215 9.06 3.20 1.68
CA TYR A 215 8.07 4.21 1.35
C TYR A 215 6.71 3.89 1.95
N SER A 216 6.30 2.62 1.96
CA SER A 216 5.03 2.24 2.56
C SER A 216 5.04 2.47 4.07
N PHE A 217 6.16 2.16 4.72
CA PHE A 217 6.36 2.44 6.14
C PHE A 217 6.31 3.94 6.45
N VAL A 218 7.05 4.77 5.71
CA VAL A 218 7.06 6.24 5.91
C VAL A 218 5.66 6.82 5.71
N LEU A 219 4.95 6.41 4.66
CA LEU A 219 3.59 6.87 4.40
C LEU A 219 2.59 6.38 5.46
N SER A 220 2.81 5.21 6.05
CA SER A 220 2.00 4.71 7.16
C SER A 220 2.33 5.40 8.49
N LYS A 221 3.61 5.65 8.77
CA LYS A 221 4.10 6.29 10.00
C LYS A 221 3.62 7.74 10.15
N TYR A 222 3.65 8.50 9.05
CA TYR A 222 3.24 9.92 9.05
C TYR A 222 1.82 10.12 8.52
N LYS A 223 0.95 9.10 8.59
CA LYS A 223 -0.49 9.25 8.36
C LYS A 223 -1.19 9.62 9.66
N SER A 224 -2.16 10.50 9.56
CA SER A 224 -3.11 10.81 10.62
C SER A 224 -4.53 10.61 10.09
N PHE A 225 -5.43 10.21 10.98
CA PHE A 225 -6.85 10.12 10.68
C PHE A 225 -7.57 11.32 11.28
N SER A 226 -8.41 11.96 10.47
CA SER A 226 -9.26 13.06 10.91
C SER A 226 -10.68 12.82 10.43
N SER A 227 -11.67 13.08 11.28
CA SER A 227 -13.06 13.17 10.85
C SER A 227 -13.30 14.57 10.27
N VAL A 228 -13.74 14.66 9.01
CA VAL A 228 -14.21 15.90 8.40
C VAL A 228 -15.59 15.61 7.82
N ASP A 229 -16.59 16.41 8.19
CA ASP A 229 -17.98 16.23 7.76
C ASP A 229 -18.50 14.80 7.98
N ASN A 230 -18.22 14.23 9.17
CA ASN A 230 -18.57 12.85 9.56
C ASN A 230 -17.99 11.76 8.63
N THR A 231 -16.93 12.09 7.89
CA THR A 231 -16.17 11.15 7.06
C THR A 231 -14.76 11.03 7.61
N VAL A 232 -14.34 9.81 7.92
CA VAL A 232 -12.97 9.53 8.35
C VAL A 232 -12.07 9.60 7.12
N MET A 233 -11.08 10.50 7.16
CA MET A 233 -10.09 10.64 6.09
C MET A 233 -8.68 10.44 6.64
N ALA A 234 -7.87 9.70 5.89
CA ALA A 234 -6.44 9.63 6.10
C ALA A 234 -5.74 10.83 5.44
N ARG A 235 -4.91 11.53 6.19
CA ARG A 235 -4.08 12.64 5.70
C ARG A 235 -2.63 12.39 6.11
N LEU A 236 -1.70 12.83 5.26
CA LEU A 236 -0.29 12.83 5.64
C LEU A 236 0.02 14.09 6.44
N CYS A 237 0.89 13.97 7.44
CA CYS A 237 1.32 15.08 8.28
C CYS A 237 2.79 15.44 8.05
N PRO A 238 3.09 16.35 7.09
CA PRO A 238 4.45 16.83 6.84
C PRO A 238 5.11 17.50 8.06
N ALA A 239 4.32 18.06 8.97
CA ALA A 239 4.82 18.68 10.19
C ALA A 239 5.44 17.63 11.13
N ASP A 240 4.75 16.51 11.36
CA ASP A 240 5.25 15.39 12.16
C ASP A 240 6.52 14.81 11.54
N THR A 241 6.59 14.74 10.21
CA THR A 241 7.81 14.34 9.50
C THR A 241 8.98 15.29 9.77
N ALA A 242 8.73 16.60 9.82
CA ALA A 242 9.75 17.60 10.12
C ALA A 242 10.20 17.50 11.59
N GLU A 243 9.25 17.39 12.51
CA GLU A 243 9.47 17.28 13.95
C GLU A 243 10.31 16.04 14.29
N ALA A 244 9.98 14.88 13.74
CA ALA A 244 10.76 13.66 13.91
C ALA A 244 12.22 13.84 13.49
N GLY A 245 12.47 14.58 12.40
CA GLY A 245 13.82 14.92 11.97
C GLY A 245 14.54 15.85 12.94
N TYR A 246 13.87 16.88 13.43
CA TYR A 246 14.47 17.83 14.38
C TYR A 246 14.76 17.20 15.74
N ALA A 247 13.84 16.38 16.26
CA ALA A 247 14.03 15.62 17.50
C ALA A 247 15.24 14.68 17.39
N LEU A 248 15.40 13.99 16.25
CA LEU A 248 16.56 13.13 15.99
C LEU A 248 17.90 13.90 15.97
N MET A 249 17.86 15.21 15.71
CA MET A 249 19.04 16.07 15.56
C MET A 249 19.31 16.95 16.77
N GLU A 250 18.51 16.92 17.83
CA GLU A 250 18.60 17.82 18.99
C GLU A 250 20.00 17.86 19.62
N GLY A 251 20.70 16.72 19.71
CA GLY A 251 22.06 16.65 20.23
C GLY A 251 23.18 16.99 19.22
N SER A 252 22.86 17.11 17.93
CA SER A 252 23.83 17.28 16.84
C SER A 252 23.68 18.58 16.06
N TRP A 253 22.57 19.30 16.22
CA TRP A 253 22.33 20.57 15.54
C TRP A 253 22.10 21.69 16.55
N ASP A 254 23.00 22.68 16.56
CA ASP A 254 22.72 23.97 17.17
C ASP A 254 21.74 24.78 16.30
N PHE A 255 20.46 24.77 16.68
CA PHE A 255 19.39 25.51 15.99
C PHE A 255 19.53 27.04 16.10
N SER A 256 20.41 27.55 16.95
CA SER A 256 20.66 28.99 17.10
C SER A 256 21.75 29.50 16.15
N HIS A 257 22.48 28.61 15.46
CA HIS A 257 23.58 28.97 14.59
C HIS A 257 23.11 29.77 13.36
N SER A 258 23.58 31.02 13.23
CA SER A 258 23.07 32.00 12.26
C SER A 258 23.28 31.65 10.78
N ASP A 259 24.34 30.90 10.45
CA ASP A 259 24.64 30.50 9.07
C ASP A 259 23.66 29.45 8.51
N TYR A 260 22.95 28.70 9.36
CA TYR A 260 22.16 27.54 8.93
C TYR A 260 20.68 27.67 9.32
N ARG A 261 19.79 27.17 8.46
CA ARG A 261 18.34 27.36 8.59
C ARG A 261 17.60 26.03 8.62
N LYS A 262 16.47 26.02 9.33
CA LYS A 262 15.48 24.94 9.30
C LYS A 262 14.90 24.75 7.89
N ALA A 263 14.57 23.51 7.54
CA ALA A 263 13.80 23.22 6.34
C ALA A 263 12.38 23.75 6.49
N ARG A 264 11.79 24.26 5.40
CA ARG A 264 10.37 24.59 5.39
C ARG A 264 9.53 23.32 5.24
N VAL A 265 8.32 23.34 5.82
CA VAL A 265 7.41 22.18 5.85
C VAL A 265 7.04 21.69 4.45
N GLU A 266 6.99 22.57 3.45
CA GLU A 266 6.64 22.22 2.06
C GLU A 266 7.60 21.20 1.45
N ARG A 267 8.85 21.16 1.92
CA ARG A 267 9.84 20.17 1.46
C ARG A 267 9.44 18.75 1.85
N PHE A 268 8.89 18.56 3.05
CA PHE A 268 8.38 17.28 3.51
C PHE A 268 7.06 16.92 2.79
N SER A 269 6.21 17.93 2.49
CA SER A 269 5.03 17.70 1.63
C SER A 269 5.42 17.19 0.24
N GLN A 270 6.49 17.74 -0.34
CA GLN A 270 7.01 17.31 -1.64
C GLN A 270 7.57 15.88 -1.59
N GLU A 271 8.33 15.53 -0.56
CA GLU A 271 8.79 14.15 -0.34
C GLU A 271 7.61 13.19 -0.28
N LEU A 272 6.68 13.42 0.66
CA LEU A 272 5.58 12.50 0.90
C LEU A 272 4.73 12.31 -0.37
N ARG A 273 4.51 13.39 -1.13
CA ARG A 273 3.87 13.30 -2.45
C ARG A 273 4.67 12.46 -3.45
N ALA A 274 6.00 12.57 -3.48
CA ALA A 274 6.83 11.76 -4.36
C ALA A 274 6.77 10.27 -4.00
N LEU A 275 6.74 9.95 -2.70
CA LEU A 275 6.53 8.57 -2.23
C LEU A 275 5.15 8.05 -2.65
N GLN A 276 4.11 8.88 -2.50
CA GLN A 276 2.75 8.51 -2.93
C GLN A 276 2.68 8.25 -4.44
N VAL A 277 3.25 9.13 -5.27
CA VAL A 277 3.31 8.94 -6.72
C VAL A 277 3.97 7.61 -7.07
N TRP A 278 5.13 7.33 -6.49
CA TRP A 278 5.84 6.08 -6.77
C TRP A 278 5.07 4.83 -6.34
N ILE A 279 4.47 4.83 -5.13
CA ILE A 279 3.68 3.68 -4.67
C ILE A 279 2.41 3.50 -5.51
N SER A 280 1.72 4.57 -5.91
CA SER A 280 0.53 4.48 -6.77
C SER A 280 0.84 3.85 -8.13
N ASP A 281 1.99 4.24 -8.70
CA ASP A 281 2.49 3.71 -9.96
C ASP A 281 2.87 2.23 -9.83
N LEU A 282 3.61 1.87 -8.77
CA LEU A 282 3.98 0.49 -8.50
C LEU A 282 2.77 -0.42 -8.21
N SER A 283 1.77 0.07 -7.48
CA SER A 283 0.52 -0.68 -7.24
C SER A 283 -0.24 -0.98 -8.53
N SER A 284 -0.24 -0.03 -9.47
CA SER A 284 -0.84 -0.22 -10.79
C SER A 284 -0.03 -1.20 -11.65
N ALA A 285 1.31 -1.10 -11.60
CA ALA A 285 2.20 -2.04 -12.27
C ALA A 285 2.07 -3.47 -11.71
N TRP A 286 1.90 -3.62 -10.40
CA TRP A 286 1.62 -4.91 -9.76
C TRP A 286 0.30 -5.50 -10.23
N LEU A 287 -0.78 -4.72 -10.21
CA LEU A 287 -2.10 -5.18 -10.66
C LEU A 287 -2.07 -5.57 -12.15
N HIS A 288 -1.36 -4.81 -12.98
CA HIS A 288 -1.13 -5.20 -14.38
C HIS A 288 -0.35 -6.52 -14.48
N SER A 289 0.64 -6.75 -13.62
CA SER A 289 1.35 -8.04 -13.56
C SER A 289 0.43 -9.19 -13.16
N VAL A 290 -0.55 -8.97 -12.28
CA VAL A 290 -1.59 -9.95 -11.93
C VAL A 290 -2.46 -10.23 -13.15
N ALA A 291 -2.92 -9.18 -13.85
CA ALA A 291 -3.71 -9.31 -15.06
C ALA A 291 -2.99 -10.10 -16.16
N MET A 292 -1.70 -9.84 -16.37
CA MET A 292 -0.86 -10.60 -17.31
C MET A 292 -0.72 -12.08 -16.94
N ARG A 293 -0.85 -12.45 -15.66
CA ARG A 293 -0.84 -13.86 -15.21
C ARG A 293 -2.20 -14.53 -15.36
N CYS A 294 -3.28 -13.79 -15.09
CA CYS A 294 -4.64 -14.33 -15.04
C CYS A 294 -5.37 -14.30 -16.39
N SER A 295 -5.16 -13.28 -17.22
CA SER A 295 -5.86 -13.10 -18.50
C SER A 295 -5.03 -12.28 -19.50
N PRO A 296 -4.00 -12.90 -20.12
CA PRO A 296 -3.13 -12.22 -21.08
C PRO A 296 -3.89 -11.79 -22.34
N GLY A 297 -3.79 -10.51 -22.70
CA GLY A 297 -4.45 -9.92 -23.86
C GLY A 297 -5.89 -9.47 -23.63
N GLY A 298 -6.46 -9.72 -22.45
CA GLY A 298 -7.79 -9.29 -22.03
C GLY A 298 -7.72 -8.21 -20.96
N MET A 299 -7.60 -8.64 -19.71
CA MET A 299 -7.69 -7.73 -18.56
C MET A 299 -6.48 -6.80 -18.42
N ASP A 300 -5.29 -7.25 -18.83
CA ASP A 300 -4.08 -6.41 -18.91
C ASP A 300 -4.29 -5.20 -19.84
N ARG A 301 -4.90 -5.42 -21.02
CA ARG A 301 -5.21 -4.35 -21.97
C ARG A 301 -6.29 -3.41 -21.44
N LEU A 302 -7.32 -3.95 -20.79
CA LEU A 302 -8.36 -3.14 -20.16
C LEU A 302 -7.75 -2.23 -19.08
N LEU A 303 -6.90 -2.77 -18.21
CA LEU A 303 -6.17 -1.98 -17.23
C LEU A 303 -5.30 -0.91 -17.89
N ALA A 304 -4.47 -1.29 -18.88
CA ALA A 304 -3.58 -0.35 -19.54
C ALA A 304 -4.32 0.84 -20.18
N ARG A 305 -5.54 0.62 -20.67
CA ARG A 305 -6.38 1.67 -21.29
C ARG A 305 -7.17 2.50 -20.28
N THR A 306 -7.48 1.95 -19.12
CA THR A 306 -8.32 2.63 -18.10
C THR A 306 -7.53 3.16 -16.91
N THR A 307 -6.27 2.77 -16.74
CA THR A 307 -5.39 3.38 -15.73
C THR A 307 -4.96 4.77 -16.17
N LEU A 308 -5.21 5.77 -15.32
CA LEU A 308 -4.93 7.18 -15.61
C LEU A 308 -3.97 7.79 -14.59
N LYS A 309 -3.23 8.81 -15.01
CA LYS A 309 -2.43 9.65 -14.10
C LYS A 309 -3.15 10.96 -13.83
N SER A 310 -3.36 11.26 -12.56
CA SER A 310 -3.89 12.57 -12.14
C SER A 310 -2.91 13.70 -12.49
N GLY A 311 -3.39 14.95 -12.53
CA GLY A 311 -2.51 16.13 -12.62
C GLY A 311 -1.52 16.26 -11.46
N LYS A 312 -1.70 15.47 -10.38
CA LYS A 312 -0.74 15.40 -9.28
C LYS A 312 0.35 14.34 -9.46
N GLY A 313 0.25 13.49 -10.48
CA GLY A 313 1.14 12.37 -10.80
C GLY A 313 0.72 11.03 -10.22
N LEU A 314 -0.38 10.96 -9.46
CA LEU A 314 -0.88 9.69 -8.91
C LEU A 314 -1.47 8.82 -10.03
N THR A 315 -1.02 7.58 -10.14
CA THR A 315 -1.53 6.58 -11.08
C THR A 315 -2.71 5.84 -10.45
N VAL A 316 -3.86 5.82 -11.11
CA VAL A 316 -5.13 5.28 -10.58
C VAL A 316 -5.76 4.33 -11.58
N THR A 317 -6.14 3.15 -11.09
CA THR A 317 -6.92 2.15 -11.81
C THR A 317 -8.36 2.17 -11.33
N PRO A 318 -9.37 2.02 -12.20
CA PRO A 318 -10.77 1.90 -11.79
C PRO A 318 -10.98 0.81 -10.74
N CYS A 319 -11.68 1.18 -9.67
CA CYS A 319 -11.86 0.34 -8.49
C CYS A 319 -12.56 -0.99 -8.83
N PHE A 320 -13.62 -0.95 -9.64
CA PHE A 320 -14.35 -2.15 -10.06
C PHE A 320 -13.48 -3.11 -10.89
N VAL A 321 -12.75 -2.59 -11.90
CA VAL A 321 -11.83 -3.40 -12.73
C VAL A 321 -10.74 -4.05 -11.89
N GLY A 322 -10.10 -3.26 -11.01
CA GLY A 322 -9.08 -3.78 -10.11
C GLY A 322 -9.62 -4.83 -9.15
N TYR A 323 -10.84 -4.64 -8.63
CA TYR A 323 -11.48 -5.61 -7.76
C TYR A 323 -11.79 -6.93 -8.45
N LEU A 324 -12.23 -6.93 -9.72
CA LEU A 324 -12.50 -8.18 -10.47
C LEU A 324 -11.26 -9.08 -10.53
N LEU A 325 -10.08 -8.50 -10.76
CA LEU A 325 -8.81 -9.21 -10.74
C LEU A 325 -8.46 -9.73 -9.35
N LEU A 326 -8.58 -8.90 -8.32
CA LEU A 326 -8.26 -9.31 -6.96
C LEU A 326 -9.17 -10.42 -6.47
N ARG A 327 -10.47 -10.30 -6.74
CA ARG A 327 -11.48 -11.30 -6.44
C ARG A 327 -11.12 -12.64 -7.09
N HIS A 328 -10.73 -12.62 -8.35
CA HIS A 328 -10.26 -13.82 -9.05
C HIS A 328 -9.00 -14.39 -8.36
N GLU A 329 -8.00 -13.56 -8.10
CA GLU A 329 -6.75 -13.98 -7.46
C GLU A 329 -6.98 -14.55 -6.05
N TRP A 330 -7.88 -13.95 -5.27
CA TRP A 330 -8.23 -14.45 -3.94
C TRP A 330 -8.95 -15.80 -4.01
N ALA A 331 -9.84 -15.99 -4.98
CA ALA A 331 -10.50 -17.28 -5.20
C ALA A 331 -9.53 -18.38 -5.64
N GLN A 332 -8.48 -18.04 -6.40
CA GLN A 332 -7.45 -18.99 -6.82
C GLN A 332 -6.38 -19.24 -5.73
N GLY A 333 -6.14 -18.27 -4.84
CA GLY A 333 -5.04 -18.29 -3.87
C GLY A 333 -5.19 -19.26 -2.70
N HIS A 334 -6.33 -19.95 -2.56
CA HIS A 334 -6.70 -20.90 -1.48
C HIS A 334 -6.54 -20.37 -0.04
N SER A 335 -6.07 -19.13 0.14
CA SER A 335 -5.86 -18.49 1.43
C SER A 335 -7.15 -17.81 1.85
N PRO A 336 -7.64 -18.03 3.08
CA PRO A 336 -8.82 -17.33 3.54
C PRO A 336 -8.59 -15.83 3.65
N ILE A 337 -9.69 -15.08 3.56
CA ILE A 337 -9.78 -13.67 3.89
C ILE A 337 -10.32 -13.57 5.32
N LEU A 338 -9.69 -12.76 6.16
CA LEU A 338 -10.25 -12.38 7.45
C LEU A 338 -11.20 -11.21 7.25
N MET A 339 -12.41 -11.27 7.80
CA MET A 339 -13.35 -10.14 7.79
C MET A 339 -13.55 -9.64 9.21
N VAL A 340 -13.38 -8.34 9.42
CA VAL A 340 -13.63 -7.68 10.70
C VAL A 340 -14.76 -6.69 10.53
N ASP A 341 -15.86 -6.96 11.21
CA ASP A 341 -17.07 -6.15 11.18
C ASP A 341 -17.31 -5.48 12.52
N ARG A 342 -17.47 -4.15 12.49
CA ARG A 342 -17.98 -3.39 13.63
C ARG A 342 -19.48 -3.20 13.47
N TYR A 343 -20.25 -4.02 14.19
CA TYR A 343 -21.71 -3.95 14.18
C TYR A 343 -22.22 -3.01 15.27
N PHE A 344 -23.04 -2.03 14.89
CA PHE A 344 -23.74 -1.13 15.81
C PHE A 344 -25.15 -1.66 16.05
N CYS A 345 -25.41 -2.10 17.28
CA CYS A 345 -26.74 -2.48 17.75
C CYS A 345 -27.43 -1.30 18.43
N SER A 346 -28.66 -1.50 18.90
CA SER A 346 -29.43 -0.46 19.61
C SER A 346 -28.78 0.02 20.93
N ARG A 347 -27.86 -0.75 21.51
CA ARG A 347 -27.28 -0.49 22.85
C ARG A 347 -25.78 -0.17 22.86
N GLY A 348 -25.13 -0.17 21.69
CA GLY A 348 -23.69 -0.04 21.59
C GLY A 348 -23.16 -0.66 20.30
N TRP A 349 -21.99 -1.28 20.39
CA TRP A 349 -21.37 -1.95 19.25
C TRP A 349 -20.60 -3.23 19.63
N HIS A 350 -20.39 -4.07 18.62
CA HIS A 350 -19.68 -5.35 18.68
C HIS A 350 -18.57 -5.40 17.63
N PHE A 351 -17.48 -6.11 17.91
CA PHE A 351 -16.56 -6.56 16.87
C PHE A 351 -16.82 -8.04 16.61
N ASN A 352 -17.21 -8.33 15.37
CA ASN A 352 -17.35 -9.70 14.87
C ASN A 352 -16.19 -9.98 13.93
N VAL A 353 -15.59 -11.17 14.05
CA VAL A 353 -14.53 -11.62 13.15
C VAL A 353 -15.00 -12.87 12.42
N PHE A 354 -14.70 -12.94 11.14
CA PHE A 354 -15.08 -14.05 10.28
C PHE A 354 -13.90 -14.50 9.43
N ILE A 355 -13.94 -15.78 9.03
CA ILE A 355 -13.05 -16.36 8.04
C ILE A 355 -13.88 -16.62 6.79
N ALA A 356 -13.47 -16.04 5.67
CA ALA A 356 -14.10 -16.23 4.37
C ALA A 356 -13.17 -17.08 3.46
N HIS A 357 -13.68 -18.22 3.00
CA HIS A 357 -13.04 -19.03 1.98
C HIS A 357 -13.73 -18.79 0.64
N LEU A 358 -12.95 -18.39 -0.36
CA LEU A 358 -13.45 -18.12 -1.70
C LEU A 358 -13.20 -19.35 -2.59
N LYS A 359 -14.19 -19.70 -3.42
CA LYS A 359 -14.06 -20.76 -4.43
C LYS A 359 -14.57 -20.27 -5.77
N SER A 360 -13.78 -20.51 -6.82
CA SER A 360 -14.18 -20.33 -8.22
C SER A 360 -14.36 -21.69 -8.87
N GLU A 361 -15.47 -21.91 -9.56
CA GLU A 361 -15.75 -23.17 -10.27
C GLU A 361 -14.95 -23.32 -11.58
N ASP A 362 -14.36 -22.23 -12.10
CA ASP A 362 -13.68 -22.25 -13.40
C ASP A 362 -12.40 -21.40 -13.45
N THR A 363 -11.50 -21.79 -14.37
CA THR A 363 -10.21 -21.14 -14.68
C THR A 363 -10.20 -20.43 -16.04
N SER A 364 -11.34 -20.30 -16.72
CA SER A 364 -11.45 -19.67 -18.05
C SER A 364 -11.47 -18.13 -17.99
N ASP A 365 -11.17 -17.47 -19.12
CA ASP A 365 -11.18 -16.00 -19.26
C ASP A 365 -12.56 -15.36 -19.00
N GLU A 366 -13.66 -16.11 -19.13
CA GLU A 366 -15.00 -15.66 -18.69
C GLU A 366 -15.15 -15.59 -17.16
N GLY A 367 -14.16 -16.09 -16.41
CA GLY A 367 -14.18 -16.22 -14.96
C GLY A 367 -14.40 -14.90 -14.21
N PHE A 368 -14.06 -13.75 -14.79
CA PHE A 368 -14.27 -12.45 -14.14
C PHE A 368 -15.75 -12.07 -14.01
N GLN A 369 -16.61 -12.56 -14.90
CA GLN A 369 -18.05 -12.29 -14.86
C GLN A 369 -18.84 -13.34 -14.06
N ARG A 370 -18.22 -14.47 -13.73
CA ARG A 370 -18.89 -15.57 -13.02
C ARG A 370 -18.90 -15.33 -11.51
N PRO A 371 -19.96 -15.77 -10.80
CA PRO A 371 -20.01 -15.72 -9.34
C PRO A 371 -18.85 -16.49 -8.70
N VAL A 372 -18.38 -15.99 -7.56
CA VAL A 372 -17.40 -16.66 -6.69
C VAL A 372 -18.16 -17.01 -5.43
N GLU A 373 -18.04 -18.26 -4.99
CA GLU A 373 -18.69 -18.72 -3.77
C GLU A 373 -17.88 -18.23 -2.56
N TRP A 374 -18.56 -17.61 -1.60
CA TRP A 374 -17.98 -17.18 -0.32
C TRP A 374 -18.53 -18.07 0.77
N HIS A 375 -17.68 -18.90 1.37
CA HIS A 375 -18.02 -19.65 2.56
C HIS A 375 -17.49 -18.93 3.80
N ILE A 376 -18.41 -18.40 4.61
CA ILE A 376 -18.07 -17.52 5.74
C ILE A 376 -18.48 -18.17 7.05
N GLN A 377 -17.55 -18.19 7.99
CA GLN A 377 -17.77 -18.68 9.34
C GLN A 377 -17.30 -17.66 10.38
N PRO A 378 -18.07 -17.44 11.46
CA PRO A 378 -17.64 -16.59 12.56
C PRO A 378 -16.49 -17.27 13.31
N VAL A 379 -15.57 -16.47 13.84
CA VAL A 379 -14.42 -16.93 14.62
C VAL A 379 -14.18 -15.99 15.78
N SER A 380 -13.84 -16.54 16.94
CA SER A 380 -13.44 -15.76 18.11
C SER A 380 -11.97 -15.35 18.03
N PRO A 381 -11.57 -14.24 18.70
CA PRO A 381 -10.16 -13.89 18.85
C PRO A 381 -9.32 -15.02 19.47
N SER A 382 -9.90 -15.85 20.34
CA SER A 382 -9.20 -16.98 20.96
C SER A 382 -8.90 -18.10 19.95
N GLU A 383 -9.82 -18.39 19.03
CA GLU A 383 -9.63 -19.35 17.95
C GLU A 383 -8.57 -18.89 16.94
N LEU A 384 -8.51 -17.59 16.63
CA LEU A 384 -7.43 -17.05 15.79
C LEU A 384 -6.04 -17.25 16.43
N LEU A 385 -5.93 -17.03 17.76
CA LEU A 385 -4.68 -17.20 18.50
C LEU A 385 -4.23 -18.67 18.64
N SER A 386 -5.17 -19.62 18.59
CA SER A 386 -4.89 -21.06 18.66
C SER A 386 -4.73 -21.72 17.28
N SER A 387 -5.01 -20.99 16.18
CA SER A 387 -4.89 -21.52 14.83
C SER A 387 -3.44 -21.88 14.45
N ASN A 388 -3.27 -22.91 13.62
CA ASN A 388 -1.96 -23.34 13.11
C ASN A 388 -1.35 -22.38 12.07
N TRP A 389 -2.15 -21.44 11.55
CA TRP A 389 -1.73 -20.40 10.60
C TRP A 389 -1.70 -19.01 11.25
N ARG A 390 -1.75 -18.91 12.59
CA ARG A 390 -1.88 -17.64 13.33
C ARG A 390 -0.83 -16.57 12.99
N SER A 391 0.36 -16.98 12.56
CA SER A 391 1.47 -16.10 12.20
C SER A 391 1.56 -15.81 10.70
N GLN A 392 0.82 -16.53 9.86
CA GLN A 392 0.81 -16.33 8.42
C GLN A 392 -0.05 -15.10 8.10
N PRO A 393 0.43 -14.17 7.26
CA PRO A 393 -0.38 -13.04 6.84
C PRO A 393 -1.52 -13.42 5.90
N HIS A 394 -2.68 -12.79 6.12
CA HIS A 394 -3.87 -12.92 5.28
C HIS A 394 -4.37 -11.54 4.87
N THR A 395 -5.11 -11.50 3.76
CA THR A 395 -5.93 -10.33 3.45
C THR A 395 -6.98 -10.15 4.54
N VAL A 396 -7.09 -8.93 5.05
CA VAL A 396 -8.09 -8.54 6.03
C VAL A 396 -9.00 -7.50 5.39
N ALA A 397 -10.29 -7.82 5.27
CA ALA A 397 -11.34 -6.89 4.89
C ALA A 397 -12.00 -6.34 6.15
N MET A 398 -12.14 -5.03 6.23
CA MET A 398 -12.68 -4.36 7.41
C MET A 398 -13.82 -3.44 7.03
N GLY A 399 -14.87 -3.43 7.85
CA GLY A 399 -16.09 -2.68 7.58
C GLY A 399 -16.93 -2.46 8.83
N ASN A 400 -18.03 -1.73 8.62
CA ASN A 400 -19.00 -1.41 9.68
C ASN A 400 -20.39 -1.81 9.21
N SER A 401 -21.25 -2.11 10.16
CA SER A 401 -22.64 -2.47 9.88
C SER A 401 -23.58 -1.88 10.93
N ILE A 402 -24.79 -1.50 10.50
CA ILE A 402 -25.83 -0.95 11.36
C ILE A 402 -27.20 -1.26 10.78
N SER A 403 -28.20 -1.44 11.65
CA SER A 403 -29.61 -1.46 11.25
C SER A 403 -30.07 -0.07 10.83
N GLY A 404 -29.74 0.32 9.60
CA GLY A 404 -29.99 1.65 9.05
C GLY A 404 -29.14 1.96 7.82
N GLY A 405 -29.19 3.20 7.35
CA GLY A 405 -28.36 3.72 6.26
C GLY A 405 -27.08 4.42 6.75
N ILE A 406 -26.38 5.09 5.83
CA ILE A 406 -25.15 5.83 6.12
C ILE A 406 -25.38 7.00 7.09
N ASP A 407 -26.55 7.61 7.08
CA ASP A 407 -26.86 8.73 7.98
C ASP A 407 -27.09 8.24 9.43
N ASP A 408 -27.64 7.04 9.60
CA ASP A 408 -27.68 6.38 10.92
C ASP A 408 -26.27 6.12 11.45
N TYR A 409 -25.40 5.59 10.59
CA TYR A 409 -23.99 5.38 10.91
C TYR A 409 -23.28 6.68 11.30
N ARG A 410 -23.41 7.74 10.50
CA ARG A 410 -22.79 9.05 10.79
C ARG A 410 -23.27 9.65 12.10
N ARG A 411 -24.57 9.52 12.43
CA ARG A 411 -25.11 9.96 13.72
C ARG A 411 -24.44 9.23 14.88
N ARG A 412 -24.29 7.90 14.78
CA ARG A 412 -23.59 7.08 15.78
C ARG A 412 -22.12 7.48 15.94
N LEU A 413 -21.42 7.82 14.85
CA LEU A 413 -20.06 8.36 14.93
C LEU A 413 -19.99 9.72 15.64
N GLY A 414 -20.97 10.60 15.43
CA GLY A 414 -21.06 11.89 16.12
C GLY A 414 -21.31 11.75 17.63
N ASP A 415 -21.98 10.67 18.05
CA ASP A 415 -22.29 10.36 19.44
C ASP A 415 -21.27 9.39 20.09
N ALA A 416 -20.06 9.25 19.52
CA ALA A 416 -19.07 8.24 19.93
C ALA A 416 -18.72 8.25 21.43
N GLU A 417 -18.82 9.39 22.11
CA GLU A 417 -18.60 9.50 23.57
C GLU A 417 -19.66 8.76 24.41
N ARG A 418 -20.83 8.46 23.83
CA ARG A 418 -21.96 7.78 24.49
C ARG A 418 -22.07 6.30 24.12
N GLU A 419 -21.24 5.84 23.18
CA GLU A 419 -21.25 4.46 22.66
C GLU A 419 -20.44 3.54 23.57
N ILE A 420 -21.09 2.58 24.22
CA ILE A 420 -20.41 1.63 25.10
C ILE A 420 -20.10 0.33 24.32
N PRO A 421 -18.83 -0.13 24.28
CA PRO A 421 -18.51 -1.47 23.76
C PRO A 421 -19.24 -2.55 24.55
N HIS A 422 -19.88 -3.50 23.85
CA HIS A 422 -20.43 -4.68 24.51
C HIS A 422 -19.33 -5.67 24.89
N VAL A 423 -19.10 -5.88 26.20
CA VAL A 423 -18.12 -6.85 26.72
C VAL A 423 -18.25 -8.19 26.01
N ALA A 424 -17.11 -8.75 25.60
CA ALA A 424 -16.95 -9.98 24.82
C ALA A 424 -17.55 -11.27 25.45
N ASP A 425 -18.30 -11.17 26.55
CA ASP A 425 -19.03 -12.27 27.17
C ASP A 425 -20.36 -12.56 26.44
N GLY A 426 -20.26 -12.66 25.11
CA GLY A 426 -20.89 -13.60 24.19
C GLY A 426 -22.37 -14.02 24.23
N SER A 427 -23.20 -13.73 25.23
CA SER A 427 -24.49 -14.46 25.37
C SER A 427 -25.78 -13.66 25.42
N CYS A 428 -25.74 -12.32 25.44
CA CYS A 428 -26.97 -11.53 25.72
C CYS A 428 -27.45 -10.56 24.63
N CYS A 429 -26.73 -10.37 23.52
CA CYS A 429 -27.19 -9.47 22.44
C CYS A 429 -27.88 -10.24 21.31
N LEU A 430 -29.22 -10.29 21.35
CA LEU A 430 -30.04 -10.92 20.32
C LEU A 430 -29.85 -10.28 18.94
N GLU A 431 -29.66 -8.96 18.89
CA GLU A 431 -29.39 -8.23 17.64
C GLU A 431 -28.08 -8.67 17.00
N ASN A 432 -27.00 -8.78 17.78
CA ASN A 432 -25.71 -9.24 17.24
C ASN A 432 -25.78 -10.71 16.80
N ALA A 433 -26.48 -11.56 17.55
CA ALA A 433 -26.65 -12.96 17.17
C ALA A 433 -27.43 -13.09 15.86
N GLN A 434 -28.44 -12.24 15.63
CA GLN A 434 -29.14 -12.17 14.35
C GLN A 434 -28.24 -11.64 13.24
N HIS A 435 -27.53 -10.54 13.49
CA HIS A 435 -26.58 -9.95 12.54
C HIS A 435 -25.52 -10.95 12.08
N VAL A 436 -24.90 -11.69 13.01
CA VAL A 436 -23.91 -12.75 12.67
C VAL A 436 -24.52 -13.81 11.75
N ARG A 437 -25.79 -14.20 11.96
CA ARG A 437 -26.48 -15.14 11.04
C ARG A 437 -26.73 -14.52 9.68
N ASP A 438 -27.21 -13.28 9.63
CA ASP A 438 -27.49 -12.59 8.37
C ASP A 438 -26.19 -12.37 7.58
N PHE A 439 -25.10 -12.03 8.27
CA PHE A 439 -23.77 -11.88 7.71
C PHE A 439 -23.29 -13.18 7.07
N THR A 440 -23.37 -14.32 7.75
CA THR A 440 -22.86 -15.59 7.22
C THR A 440 -23.67 -16.14 6.04
N HIS A 441 -24.95 -15.78 5.93
CA HIS A 441 -25.83 -16.22 4.83
C HIS A 441 -25.91 -15.19 3.69
N ALA A 442 -25.32 -14.01 3.84
CA ALA A 442 -25.33 -12.99 2.81
C ALA A 442 -24.50 -13.40 1.58
N ASN A 443 -24.91 -12.91 0.41
CA ASN A 443 -24.11 -13.06 -0.80
C ASN A 443 -23.01 -11.99 -0.82
N HIS A 444 -21.89 -12.30 -0.16
CA HIS A 444 -20.75 -11.38 -0.05
C HIS A 444 -20.06 -11.08 -1.38
N ASP A 445 -20.17 -11.99 -2.34
CA ASP A 445 -19.70 -11.77 -3.70
C ASP A 445 -20.44 -10.60 -4.37
N ARG A 446 -21.78 -10.66 -4.35
CA ARG A 446 -22.62 -9.57 -4.88
C ARG A 446 -22.47 -8.29 -4.07
N LEU A 447 -22.36 -8.39 -2.74
CA LEU A 447 -22.16 -7.23 -1.88
C LEU A 447 -20.86 -6.49 -2.23
N ALA A 448 -19.75 -7.22 -2.36
CA ALA A 448 -18.47 -6.64 -2.71
C ALA A 448 -18.46 -6.09 -4.14
N LEU A 449 -18.95 -6.84 -5.13
CA LEU A 449 -19.11 -6.34 -6.51
C LEU A 449 -19.94 -5.05 -6.55
N SER A 450 -21.02 -4.98 -5.78
CA SER A 450 -21.87 -3.78 -5.71
C SER A 450 -21.16 -2.61 -5.05
N PHE A 451 -20.38 -2.88 -4.00
CA PHE A 451 -19.60 -1.86 -3.31
C PHE A 451 -18.55 -1.24 -4.23
N PHE A 452 -17.72 -2.09 -4.85
CA PHE A 452 -16.68 -1.65 -5.78
C PHE A 452 -17.27 -1.07 -7.07
N GLY A 453 -18.48 -1.49 -7.46
CA GLY A 453 -19.20 -0.95 -8.61
C GLY A 453 -19.76 0.45 -8.37
N ALA A 454 -20.25 0.74 -7.17
CA ALA A 454 -20.74 2.07 -6.79
C ALA A 454 -19.61 3.04 -6.40
N HIS A 455 -18.40 2.53 -6.12
CA HIS A 455 -17.25 3.35 -5.81
C HIS A 455 -16.77 4.10 -7.05
N LYS A 456 -16.49 5.41 -6.92
CA LYS A 456 -15.89 6.19 -8.02
C LYS A 456 -14.59 5.55 -8.47
N SER A 457 -14.39 5.49 -9.79
CA SER A 457 -13.18 4.94 -10.41
C SER A 457 -11.99 5.88 -10.24
N TYR A 458 -12.23 7.20 -10.31
CA TYR A 458 -11.18 8.20 -10.17
C TYR A 458 -11.52 9.24 -9.10
N PRO A 459 -10.52 9.70 -8.33
CA PRO A 459 -10.70 10.77 -7.35
C PRO A 459 -10.56 12.17 -7.96
N PHE A 460 -10.38 12.26 -9.27
CA PHE A 460 -10.27 13.48 -10.04
C PHE A 460 -11.28 13.47 -11.17
N GLN A 461 -11.71 14.66 -11.58
CA GLN A 461 -12.63 14.82 -12.69
C GLN A 461 -11.89 14.54 -14.01
N LEU A 462 -12.55 13.80 -14.91
CA LEU A 462 -12.09 13.65 -16.29
C LEU A 462 -12.47 14.92 -17.06
N GLU A 463 -11.55 15.45 -17.88
CA GLU A 463 -11.69 16.78 -18.47
C GLU A 463 -12.92 16.91 -19.39
N ASP A 464 -13.21 15.89 -20.22
CA ASP A 464 -14.27 15.96 -21.24
C ASP A 464 -15.11 14.67 -21.38
N GLN A 465 -15.09 13.77 -20.39
CA GLN A 465 -15.74 12.46 -20.51
C GLN A 465 -16.47 12.04 -19.23
N ASP A 466 -17.66 11.45 -19.40
CA ASP A 466 -18.34 10.76 -18.32
C ASP A 466 -17.56 9.50 -17.92
N GLU A 467 -17.35 9.29 -16.62
CA GLU A 467 -16.56 8.17 -16.12
C GLU A 467 -17.16 6.81 -16.52
N ALA A 468 -18.50 6.68 -16.42
CA ALA A 468 -19.18 5.43 -16.74
C ALA A 468 -19.13 5.16 -18.26
N GLU A 469 -19.17 6.18 -19.10
CA GLU A 469 -18.95 6.05 -20.54
C GLU A 469 -17.50 5.67 -20.88
N PHE A 470 -16.52 6.38 -20.32
CA PHE A 470 -15.11 6.13 -20.59
C PHE A 470 -14.69 4.73 -20.16
N VAL A 471 -14.92 4.37 -18.89
CA VAL A 471 -14.53 3.05 -18.37
C VAL A 471 -15.42 1.96 -18.97
N GLY A 472 -16.73 2.22 -19.10
CA GLY A 472 -17.70 1.24 -19.59
C GLY A 472 -17.49 0.83 -21.04
N SER A 473 -17.15 1.76 -21.93
CA SER A 473 -16.84 1.43 -23.33
C SER A 473 -15.63 0.51 -23.43
N HIS A 474 -14.56 0.79 -22.68
CA HIS A 474 -13.38 -0.07 -22.62
C HIS A 474 -13.68 -1.45 -22.02
N MET A 475 -14.54 -1.50 -21.01
CA MET A 475 -15.00 -2.77 -20.43
C MET A 475 -15.71 -3.62 -21.48
N ASP A 476 -16.66 -3.06 -22.23
CA ASP A 476 -17.42 -3.80 -23.24
C ASP A 476 -16.56 -4.21 -24.45
N ASP A 477 -15.57 -3.39 -24.82
CA ASP A 477 -14.58 -3.72 -25.85
C ASP A 477 -13.72 -4.93 -25.46
N ALA A 478 -13.35 -5.05 -24.18
CA ALA A 478 -12.54 -6.15 -23.67
C ALA A 478 -13.40 -7.40 -23.34
N PHE A 479 -14.56 -7.18 -22.75
CA PHE A 479 -15.47 -8.21 -22.26
C PHE A 479 -16.92 -7.77 -22.52
N PRO A 480 -17.59 -8.35 -23.54
CA PRO A 480 -18.95 -7.96 -23.89
C PRO A 480 -19.89 -7.98 -22.68
N ARG A 481 -20.68 -6.91 -22.53
CA ARG A 481 -21.71 -6.71 -21.48
C ARG A 481 -21.16 -6.42 -20.08
N MET A 482 -19.83 -6.29 -19.91
CA MET A 482 -19.22 -5.98 -18.61
C MET A 482 -19.65 -4.60 -18.08
N ARG A 483 -19.91 -3.61 -18.96
CA ARG A 483 -20.47 -2.31 -18.54
C ARG A 483 -21.82 -2.47 -17.86
N ASN A 484 -22.70 -3.28 -18.44
CA ASN A 484 -24.03 -3.54 -17.89
C ASN A 484 -23.94 -4.29 -16.55
N ALA A 485 -23.01 -5.23 -16.43
CA ALA A 485 -22.75 -5.92 -15.17
C ALA A 485 -22.25 -4.96 -14.08
N TRP A 486 -21.34 -4.04 -14.43
CA TRP A 486 -20.84 -3.00 -13.52
C TRP A 486 -21.95 -2.06 -13.04
N LEU A 487 -22.71 -1.47 -13.96
CA LEU A 487 -23.82 -0.56 -13.63
C LEU A 487 -24.92 -1.26 -12.83
N GLY A 488 -25.22 -2.52 -13.19
CA GLY A 488 -26.15 -3.37 -12.44
C GLY A 488 -25.69 -3.58 -11.00
N ALA A 489 -24.43 -3.96 -10.80
CA ALA A 489 -23.85 -4.11 -9.47
C ALA A 489 -23.88 -2.81 -8.66
N ALA A 490 -23.49 -1.67 -9.26
CA ALA A 490 -23.55 -0.37 -8.59
C ALA A 490 -24.95 -0.04 -8.06
N SER A 491 -25.99 -0.35 -8.83
CA SER A 491 -27.40 -0.10 -8.43
C SER A 491 -27.92 -1.03 -7.33
N GLU A 492 -27.21 -2.12 -7.04
CA GLU A 492 -27.63 -3.17 -6.10
C GLU A 492 -27.12 -2.97 -4.67
N LEU A 493 -26.20 -2.03 -4.45
CA LEU A 493 -25.47 -1.90 -3.19
C LEU A 493 -26.38 -1.74 -1.95
N GLY A 494 -27.39 -0.88 -2.03
CA GLY A 494 -28.36 -0.70 -0.93
C GLY A 494 -29.19 -1.96 -0.67
N ARG A 495 -29.53 -2.72 -1.72
CA ARG A 495 -30.28 -3.98 -1.62
C ARG A 495 -29.49 -5.04 -0.86
N HIS A 496 -28.16 -5.08 -1.05
CA HIS A 496 -27.28 -6.04 -0.38
C HIS A 496 -26.80 -5.61 1.02
N GLY A 497 -27.15 -4.40 1.47
CA GLY A 497 -26.84 -3.95 2.83
C GLY A 497 -25.43 -3.41 3.02
N GLY A 498 -24.85 -2.79 1.98
CA GLY A 498 -23.58 -2.07 2.05
C GLY A 498 -23.62 -0.64 1.47
N GLY A 499 -24.81 -0.06 1.30
CA GLY A 499 -25.02 1.21 0.60
C GLY A 499 -25.57 2.34 1.46
N GLN A 500 -25.85 3.48 0.81
CA GLN A 500 -26.38 4.67 1.48
C GLN A 500 -27.68 4.39 2.24
N ASP A 501 -28.60 3.63 1.64
CA ASP A 501 -29.92 3.35 2.22
C ASP A 501 -29.89 2.18 3.22
N SER A 502 -28.85 1.34 3.19
CA SER A 502 -28.74 0.20 4.10
C SER A 502 -27.29 -0.27 4.25
N LEU A 503 -26.81 -0.28 5.49
CA LEU A 503 -25.53 -0.82 5.93
C LEU A 503 -25.71 -2.04 6.84
N ARG A 504 -26.82 -2.77 6.68
CA ARG A 504 -27.21 -3.85 7.60
C ARG A 504 -26.32 -5.10 7.56
N VAL A 505 -25.55 -5.30 6.50
CA VAL A 505 -24.68 -6.49 6.35
C VAL A 505 -23.24 -6.12 6.56
N PHE A 506 -22.65 -5.35 5.64
CA PHE A 506 -21.24 -4.98 5.71
C PHE A 506 -20.92 -3.82 4.78
N GLY A 507 -20.68 -2.65 5.35
CA GLY A 507 -20.11 -1.51 4.64
C GLY A 507 -18.59 -1.62 4.63
N TRP A 508 -18.03 -2.05 3.48
CA TRP A 508 -16.59 -2.12 3.28
C TRP A 508 -15.94 -0.75 3.54
N GLN A 509 -14.83 -0.74 4.27
CA GLN A 509 -14.07 0.48 4.56
C GLN A 509 -12.60 0.37 4.16
N HIS A 510 -11.96 -0.75 4.48
CA HIS A 510 -10.53 -0.91 4.22
C HIS A 510 -10.15 -2.35 3.97
N VAL A 511 -9.07 -2.53 3.21
CA VAL A 511 -8.45 -3.83 2.99
C VAL A 511 -6.95 -3.68 3.23
N PHE A 512 -6.41 -4.53 4.10
CA PHE A 512 -5.00 -4.57 4.45
C PHE A 512 -4.53 -6.02 4.54
N VAL A 513 -3.27 -6.24 4.88
CA VAL A 513 -2.72 -7.57 5.12
C VAL A 513 -2.21 -7.64 6.55
N GLU A 514 -2.53 -8.72 7.26
CA GLU A 514 -2.10 -8.92 8.64
C GLU A 514 -2.21 -10.39 9.06
N SER A 515 -1.46 -10.79 10.09
CA SER A 515 -1.60 -12.12 10.69
C SER A 515 -2.84 -12.24 11.58
N PRO A 516 -3.48 -13.41 11.67
CA PRO A 516 -4.60 -13.67 12.58
C PRO A 516 -4.30 -13.30 14.03
N GLU A 517 -3.08 -13.57 14.48
CA GLU A 517 -2.65 -13.27 15.83
C GLU A 517 -2.66 -11.76 16.11
N ASN A 518 -2.16 -10.97 15.15
CA ASN A 518 -2.17 -9.51 15.23
C ASN A 518 -3.60 -8.96 15.13
N VAL A 519 -4.45 -9.50 14.24
CA VAL A 519 -5.88 -9.13 14.15
C VAL A 519 -6.58 -9.38 15.47
N ALA A 520 -6.40 -10.56 16.08
CA ALA A 520 -7.02 -10.90 17.36
C ALA A 520 -6.59 -9.94 18.49
N ARG A 521 -5.31 -9.55 18.53
CA ARG A 521 -4.80 -8.58 19.51
C ARG A 521 -5.37 -7.18 19.26
N LYS A 522 -5.41 -6.72 18.00
CA LYS A 522 -5.97 -5.41 17.63
C LYS A 522 -7.47 -5.33 17.93
N VAL A 523 -8.24 -6.37 17.64
CA VAL A 523 -9.68 -6.42 18.00
C VAL A 523 -9.87 -6.30 19.51
N LYS A 524 -9.05 -6.98 20.32
CA LYS A 524 -9.08 -6.85 21.79
C LYS A 524 -8.71 -5.43 22.24
N GLU A 525 -7.72 -4.81 21.60
CA GLU A 525 -7.30 -3.45 21.92
C GLU A 525 -8.35 -2.40 21.54
N TRP A 526 -8.90 -2.48 20.32
CA TRP A 526 -9.99 -1.61 19.88
C TRP A 526 -11.20 -1.73 20.78
N HIS A 527 -11.50 -2.95 21.25
CA HIS A 527 -12.55 -3.18 22.23
C HIS A 527 -12.29 -2.44 23.55
N ARG A 528 -11.05 -2.51 24.07
CA ARG A 528 -10.66 -1.87 25.35
C ARG A 528 -10.64 -0.35 25.26
N ASN A 529 -10.09 0.20 24.19
CA ASN A 529 -9.81 1.62 24.11
C ASN A 529 -11.02 2.45 23.68
N GLY A 530 -12.14 1.82 23.27
CA GLY A 530 -13.34 2.52 22.80
C GLY A 530 -13.10 3.37 21.54
N ASN A 531 -11.90 3.29 20.96
CA ASN A 531 -11.48 4.16 19.88
C ASN A 531 -12.33 3.90 18.63
N LEU A 532 -12.76 5.00 17.99
CA LEU A 532 -13.10 4.99 16.58
C LEU A 532 -11.94 4.33 15.85
N MET A 533 -12.19 3.16 15.26
CA MET A 533 -11.24 2.39 14.47
C MET A 533 -10.26 3.33 13.76
N PRO A 534 -9.00 3.44 14.21
CA PRO A 534 -7.99 3.97 13.34
C PRO A 534 -7.30 2.79 12.67
N LEU A 535 -7.15 2.91 11.36
CA LEU A 535 -6.21 2.13 10.57
C LEU A 535 -4.77 2.59 10.86
N SER A 536 -4.45 2.95 12.12
CA SER A 536 -3.09 3.27 12.56
C SER A 536 -2.44 1.99 13.10
N ALA A 537 -1.17 1.81 12.75
CA ALA A 537 -0.38 0.64 13.15
C ALA A 537 -0.22 0.56 14.66
#